data_AF-A0A2D6E430-F1
#
_entry.id   AF-A0A2D6E430-F1
#
_cell.length_a   1.000
_cell.length_b   1.000
_cell.length_c   1.000
_cell.angle_alpha   90.00
_cell.angle_beta   90.00
_cell.angle_gamma   90.00
#
_symmetry.space_group_name_H-M   'P 1'
#
loop_
_entity.id
_entity.type
_entity.pdbx_description
1 polymer ?
#
loop_
_entity_poly.entity_id
_entity_poly.type
_entity_poly.pdbx_seq_one_letter_code
_entity_poly.pdbx_strand_id
1 'polypeptide(L)'
;MPANEIHVDDVGTKVLVTVKDGTAAVNVSAATAEGAKQIIIKKPTKDTMTKTAVFNSDGTDGKIYYTIVSGDFDEAGTYKIQGKVVISDGTFYTDIQSFKVHRNL
;
A
#
# COMPACT_ATOMS: atom_id res chain seq x y z
N MET A 1 -18.35 2.80 -14.91
CA MET A 1 -17.55 2.16 -13.84
C MET A 1 -17.85 2.92 -12.56
N PRO A 2 -18.11 2.26 -11.42
CA PRO A 2 -18.30 2.98 -10.16
C PRO A 2 -17.05 3.84 -9.92
N ALA A 3 -17.27 5.06 -9.42
CA ALA A 3 -16.16 5.89 -8.98
C ALA A 3 -15.58 5.19 -7.74
N ASN A 4 -14.44 4.51 -7.90
CA ASN A 4 -13.72 3.88 -6.81
C ASN A 4 -13.03 4.98 -5.99
N GLU A 5 -13.85 5.83 -5.37
CA GLU A 5 -13.43 6.98 -4.59
C GLU A 5 -13.20 6.55 -3.14
N ILE A 6 -12.16 7.11 -2.55
CA ILE A 6 -11.82 6.93 -1.14
C ILE A 6 -12.19 8.23 -0.44
N HIS A 7 -12.87 8.15 0.68
CA HIS A 7 -13.24 9.26 1.52
C HIS A 7 -12.45 9.27 2.84
N VAL A 8 -12.46 10.42 3.51
CA VAL A 8 -11.95 10.57 4.87
C VAL A 8 -12.63 9.53 5.76
N ASP A 9 -11.86 8.85 6.60
CA ASP A 9 -12.31 7.79 7.51
C ASP A 9 -12.97 6.56 6.84
N ASP A 10 -12.64 6.26 5.57
CA ASP A 10 -13.02 4.99 4.91
C ASP A 10 -12.24 3.78 5.48
N VAL A 11 -12.51 3.47 6.74
CA VAL A 11 -11.94 2.33 7.49
C VAL A 11 -12.41 1.01 6.86
N GLY A 12 -11.48 0.05 6.74
CA GLY A 12 -11.75 -1.22 6.08
C GLY A 12 -11.39 -1.23 4.59
N THR A 13 -11.02 -0.09 4.01
CA THR A 13 -10.52 -0.01 2.63
C THR A 13 -9.24 -0.84 2.49
N LYS A 14 -9.25 -1.81 1.57
CA LYS A 14 -8.09 -2.64 1.26
C LYS A 14 -7.20 -1.95 0.24
N VAL A 15 -6.00 -1.60 0.67
CA VAL A 15 -4.96 -1.06 -0.19
C VAL A 15 -4.06 -2.21 -0.65
N LEU A 16 -4.19 -2.60 -1.91
CA LEU A 16 -3.46 -3.71 -2.52
C LEU A 16 -2.37 -3.19 -3.44
N VAL A 17 -1.13 -3.61 -3.21
CA VAL A 17 0.03 -3.28 -4.04
C VAL A 17 0.54 -4.56 -4.69
N THR A 18 0.80 -4.50 -6.00
CA THR A 18 1.45 -5.60 -6.73
C THR A 18 2.89 -5.19 -7.06
N VAL A 19 3.86 -5.96 -6.57
CA VAL A 19 5.27 -5.81 -6.89
C VAL A 19 5.54 -6.52 -8.22
N LYS A 20 6.02 -5.76 -9.21
CA LYS A 20 6.30 -6.25 -10.55
C LYS A 20 7.70 -5.89 -10.99
N ASP A 21 8.30 -6.77 -11.80
CA ASP A 21 9.45 -6.49 -12.62
C ASP A 21 8.99 -6.50 -14.08
N GLY A 22 8.98 -5.32 -14.71
CA GLY A 22 8.27 -5.08 -15.97
C GLY A 22 6.79 -5.44 -15.86
N THR A 23 6.37 -6.48 -16.59
CA THR A 23 4.99 -6.97 -16.58
C THR A 23 4.76 -8.17 -15.65
N ALA A 24 5.83 -8.81 -15.17
CA ALA A 24 5.76 -10.02 -14.37
C ALA A 24 5.65 -9.69 -12.87
N ALA A 25 4.81 -10.44 -12.14
CA ALA A 25 4.78 -10.33 -10.68
C ALA A 25 6.05 -10.94 -10.07
N VAL A 26 6.64 -10.25 -9.10
CA VAL A 26 7.82 -10.74 -8.37
C VAL A 26 7.36 -11.64 -7.24
N ASN A 27 7.95 -12.82 -7.10
CA ASN A 27 7.69 -13.68 -5.95
C ASN A 27 8.28 -13.04 -4.68
N VAL A 28 7.42 -12.68 -3.74
CA VAL A 28 7.79 -12.04 -2.47
C VAL A 28 7.51 -12.93 -1.26
N SER A 29 7.22 -14.23 -1.46
CA SER A 29 6.84 -15.15 -0.38
C SER A 29 7.90 -15.28 0.72
N ALA A 30 9.18 -15.05 0.39
CA ALA A 30 10.29 -15.06 1.34
C ALA A 30 10.29 -13.88 2.33
N ALA A 31 9.49 -12.84 2.10
CA ALA A 31 9.44 -11.65 2.95
C ALA A 31 8.66 -11.87 4.25
N THR A 32 8.93 -12.94 5.00
CA THR A 32 8.11 -13.37 6.15
C THR A 32 8.38 -12.63 7.46
N ALA A 33 9.55 -12.01 7.59
CA ALA A 33 9.94 -11.27 8.79
C ALA A 33 9.07 -10.01 9.03
N GLU A 34 8.96 -9.60 10.29
CA GLU A 34 8.28 -8.35 10.64
C GLU A 34 8.98 -7.16 9.98
N GLY A 35 8.20 -6.25 9.38
CA GLY A 35 8.74 -5.10 8.66
C GLY A 35 9.39 -5.42 7.29
N ALA A 36 9.44 -6.70 6.89
CA ALA A 36 9.92 -7.08 5.56
C ALA A 36 8.93 -6.70 4.45
N LYS A 37 7.66 -6.43 4.80
CA LYS A 37 6.61 -6.00 3.87
C LYS A 37 5.97 -4.74 4.41
N GLN A 38 6.08 -3.67 3.64
CA GLN A 38 5.62 -2.36 4.06
C GLN A 38 4.84 -1.69 2.93
N ILE A 39 3.76 -1.01 3.29
CA ILE A 39 3.08 -0.04 2.45
C ILE A 39 3.35 1.33 3.06
N ILE A 40 4.00 2.18 2.29
CA ILE A 40 4.37 3.55 2.67
C ILE A 40 3.32 4.46 2.05
N ILE A 41 2.63 5.24 2.89
CA ILE A 41 1.61 6.19 2.48
C ILE A 41 2.08 7.58 2.89
N LYS A 42 2.13 8.50 1.93
CA LYS A 42 2.42 9.91 2.19
C LYS A 42 1.15 10.72 2.11
N LYS A 43 0.84 11.41 3.22
CA LYS A 43 -0.29 12.31 3.35
C LYS A 43 -0.08 13.60 2.54
N PRO A 44 -1.16 14.29 2.15
CA PRO A 44 -1.12 15.62 1.53
C PRO A 44 -0.25 16.63 2.32
N THR A 45 -0.33 16.62 3.65
CA THR A 45 0.43 17.48 4.56
C THR A 45 1.90 17.09 4.77
N LYS A 46 2.39 16.12 4.00
CA LYS A 46 3.76 15.57 3.95
C LYS A 46 4.14 14.54 5.01
N ASP A 47 3.29 14.29 6.00
CA ASP A 47 3.50 13.18 6.93
C ASP A 47 3.55 11.84 6.17
N THR A 48 4.46 10.96 6.59
CA THR A 48 4.67 9.65 5.96
C THR A 48 4.37 8.56 6.98
N MET A 49 3.49 7.66 6.59
CA MET A 49 3.05 6.52 7.38
C MET A 49 3.61 5.25 6.77
N THR A 50 4.32 4.46 7.56
CA THR A 50 4.83 3.15 7.14
C THR A 50 4.02 2.08 7.83
N LYS A 51 3.25 1.31 7.06
CA LYS A 51 2.35 0.28 7.57
C LYS A 51 2.88 -1.10 7.23
N THR A 52 2.89 -2.00 8.21
CA THR A 52 3.22 -3.41 7.99
C THR A 52 2.14 -4.06 7.13
N ALA A 53 2.53 -4.60 5.99
CA ALA A 53 1.63 -5.24 5.04
C ALA A 53 1.62 -6.77 5.23
N VAL A 54 0.53 -7.39 4.81
CA VAL A 54 0.36 -8.85 4.79
C VAL A 54 0.29 -9.35 3.35
N PHE A 55 0.55 -10.65 3.14
CA PHE A 55 0.35 -11.25 1.82
C PHE A 55 -1.13 -11.28 1.45
N ASN A 56 -1.44 -11.01 0.19
CA ASN A 56 -2.80 -11.19 -0.30
C ASN A 56 -3.21 -12.67 -0.37
N SER A 57 -2.25 -13.53 -0.71
CA SER A 57 -2.37 -14.98 -0.70
C SER A 57 -1.19 -15.58 0.07
N ASP A 58 -0.14 -15.99 -0.63
CA ASP A 58 1.10 -16.54 -0.08
C ASP A 58 2.35 -15.72 -0.48
N GLY A 59 2.17 -14.65 -1.26
CA GLY A 59 3.24 -13.78 -1.75
C GLY A 59 3.88 -14.24 -3.06
N THR A 60 3.54 -15.40 -3.59
CA THR A 60 3.99 -15.84 -4.93
C THR A 60 3.37 -15.00 -6.05
N ASP A 61 2.21 -14.40 -5.79
CA ASP A 61 1.49 -13.50 -6.68
C ASP A 61 2.04 -12.06 -6.69
N GLY A 62 3.10 -11.77 -5.93
CA GLY A 62 3.67 -10.43 -5.82
C GLY A 62 2.79 -9.42 -5.09
N LYS A 63 1.73 -9.86 -4.41
CA LYS A 63 0.72 -8.96 -3.85
C LYS A 63 0.83 -8.87 -2.32
N ILE A 64 0.95 -7.63 -1.86
CA ILE A 64 0.87 -7.26 -0.45
C ILE A 64 -0.28 -6.29 -0.25
N TYR A 65 -0.91 -6.34 0.91
CA TYR A 65 -1.97 -5.38 1.24
C TYR A 65 -1.92 -4.89 2.67
N TYR A 66 -2.58 -3.76 2.88
CA TYR A 66 -2.89 -3.21 4.18
C TYR A 66 -4.35 -2.77 4.20
N THR A 67 -5.01 -2.96 5.34
CA THR A 67 -6.39 -2.51 5.53
C THR A 67 -6.34 -1.22 6.34
N ILE A 68 -6.94 -0.18 5.78
CA ILE A 68 -6.96 1.16 6.36
C ILE A 68 -7.72 1.12 7.70
N VAL A 69 -7.10 1.72 8.72
CA VAL A 69 -7.68 1.86 10.05
C VAL A 69 -8.03 3.32 10.33
N SER A 70 -8.76 3.55 11.42
CA SER A 70 -9.12 4.90 11.86
C SER A 70 -7.88 5.79 12.00
N GLY A 71 -7.94 7.00 11.45
CA GLY A 71 -6.83 7.98 11.50
C GLY A 71 -5.79 7.89 10.39
N ASP A 72 -5.90 6.91 9.49
CA ASP A 72 -4.99 6.81 8.33
C ASP A 72 -5.36 7.81 7.22
N PHE A 73 -6.66 7.95 6.93
CA PHE A 73 -7.23 8.90 5.99
C PHE A 73 -8.01 9.98 6.75
N ASP A 74 -7.31 10.74 7.57
CA ASP A 74 -7.84 11.81 8.43
C ASP A 74 -7.96 13.17 7.72
N GLU A 75 -7.48 13.29 6.48
CA GLU A 75 -7.58 14.51 5.69
C GLU A 75 -7.93 14.27 4.22
N ALA A 76 -8.61 15.22 3.60
CA ALA A 76 -8.91 15.16 2.17
C ALA A 76 -7.72 15.72 1.36
N GLY A 77 -7.36 15.06 0.26
CA GLY A 77 -6.29 15.52 -0.62
C GLY A 77 -5.67 14.41 -1.46
N THR A 78 -4.54 14.73 -2.10
CA THR A 78 -3.78 13.76 -2.91
C THR A 78 -2.76 13.03 -2.04
N TYR A 79 -2.98 11.74 -1.86
CA TYR A 79 -2.07 10.83 -1.18
C TYR A 79 -1.14 10.17 -2.18
N LYS A 80 0.04 9.76 -1.71
CA LYS A 80 0.98 8.93 -2.48
C LYS A 80 1.20 7.61 -1.78
N ILE A 81 1.40 6.55 -2.56
CA ILE A 81 1.64 5.20 -2.04
C ILE A 81 2.83 4.55 -2.72
N GLN A 82 3.59 3.78 -1.94
CA GLN A 82 4.67 2.95 -2.41
C GLN A 82 4.74 1.64 -1.62
N GLY A 83 4.89 0.51 -2.31
CA GLY A 83 5.22 -0.76 -1.68
C GLY A 83 6.72 -0.90 -1.49
N LYS A 84 7.12 -1.47 -0.35
CA LYS A 84 8.50 -1.88 -0.07
C LYS A 84 8.51 -3.32 0.42
N VAL A 85 9.39 -4.12 -0.15
CA VAL A 85 9.59 -5.51 0.24
C VAL A 85 11.08 -5.81 0.45
N VAL A 86 11.40 -6.55 1.49
CA VAL A 86 12.74 -7.04 1.80
C VAL A 86 12.72 -8.57 1.77
N ILE A 87 13.56 -9.16 0.92
CA ILE A 87 13.83 -10.60 0.86
C ILE A 87 15.33 -10.83 0.94
N SER A 88 15.77 -12.09 1.01
CA SER A 88 17.20 -12.45 1.02
C SER A 88 17.98 -11.81 -0.13
N ASP A 89 17.34 -11.70 -1.28
CA ASP A 89 17.96 -11.28 -2.53
C ASP A 89 18.06 -9.75 -2.65
N GLY A 90 17.41 -9.00 -1.75
CA GLY A 90 17.51 -7.55 -1.72
C GLY A 90 16.27 -6.83 -1.18
N THR A 91 16.32 -5.50 -1.30
CA THR A 91 15.19 -4.60 -0.98
C THR A 91 14.62 -4.02 -2.27
N PHE A 92 13.31 -4.18 -2.46
CA PHE A 92 12.57 -3.76 -3.63
C PHE A 92 11.56 -2.68 -3.27
N TYR A 93 11.42 -1.69 -4.15
CA TYR A 93 10.47 -0.60 -4.04
C TYR A 93 9.63 -0.55 -5.31
N THR A 94 8.31 -0.41 -5.17
CA THR A 94 7.43 -0.21 -6.32
C THR A 94 7.49 1.24 -6.80
N ASP A 95 6.88 1.51 -7.95
CA ASP A 95 6.57 2.88 -8.36
C ASP A 95 5.68 3.59 -7.34
N ILE A 96 5.82 4.91 -7.29
CA ILE A 96 4.96 5.77 -6.48
C ILE A 96 3.68 6.05 -7.26
N GLN A 97 2.54 5.65 -6.72
CA GLN A 97 1.23 5.97 -7.26
C GLN A 97 0.56 7.06 -6.44
N SER A 98 -0.30 7.87 -7.08
CA SER A 98 -1.06 8.92 -6.40
C SER A 98 -2.55 8.62 -6.50
N PHE A 99 -3.28 8.87 -5.42
CA PHE A 99 -4.74 8.74 -5.37
C PHE A 99 -5.35 9.89 -4.56
N LYS A 100 -6.63 10.16 -4.77
CA LYS A 100 -7.34 11.24 -4.11
C LYS A 100 -8.26 10.70 -3.02
N VAL A 101 -8.17 11.30 -1.84
CA VAL A 101 -9.11 11.11 -0.72
C VAL A 101 -10.05 12.30 -0.67
N HIS A 102 -11.35 12.02 -0.65
CA HIS A 102 -12.43 12.99 -0.71
C HIS A 102 -12.97 13.29 0.69
N ARG A 103 -13.53 14.49 0.87
CA ARG A 103 -14.20 14.87 2.13
C ARG A 103 -15.60 14.25 2.20
N ASN A 104 -16.04 13.91 3.41
CA ASN A 104 -17.44 13.53 3.67
C ASN A 104 -18.37 14.75 3.62
N LEU A 105 -19.65 14.51 3.35
CA LEU A 105 -20.74 15.51 3.27
C LEU A 105 -21.51 15.59 4.59
#